data_AF-A0A3S4KDF4-F1
#
_entry.id   AF-A0A3S4KDF4-F1
#
_cell.length_a   1.000
_cell.length_b   1.000
_cell.length_c   1.000
_cell.angle_alpha   90.00
_cell.angle_beta   90.00
_cell.angle_gamma   90.00
#
_symmetry.space_group_name_H-M   'P 1'
#
loop_
_entity.id
_entity.type
_entity.pdbx_description
1 polymer ?
#
loop_
_entity_poly.entity_id
_entity_poly.type
_entity_poly.pdbx_seq_one_letter_code
_entity_poly.pdbx_strand_id
1 'polypeptide(L)'
;MVFIGGIDAHCFEEDYLRELISEVAPQRAREARPFRLAVIQLGTYDGTIYNARQVVDKIGHLCDYILFDSAWVGYEQFIPMMADCSPLLLGTERKRSGYSGDAVRSQTTSRFLPDLADP
;
A
#
# COMPACT_ATOMS: atom_id res chain seq x y z
N MET A 1 -15.63 22.48 2.78
CA MET A 1 -14.73 21.70 1.91
C MET A 1 -14.23 20.52 2.73
N VAL A 2 -14.44 19.29 2.28
CA VAL A 2 -13.92 18.08 2.95
C VAL A 2 -12.72 17.60 2.13
N PHE A 3 -11.58 17.36 2.80
CA PHE A 3 -10.41 16.73 2.19
C PHE A 3 -10.36 15.25 2.58
N ILE A 4 -10.07 14.39 1.62
CA ILE A 4 -9.78 12.97 1.83
C ILE A 4 -8.27 12.83 2.08
N GLY A 5 -7.91 12.80 3.36
CA GLY A 5 -6.55 12.55 3.82
C GLY A 5 -6.17 11.08 3.83
N GLY A 6 -5.00 10.79 4.40
CA GLY A 6 -4.53 9.42 4.60
C GLY A 6 -5.22 8.69 5.76
N ILE A 7 -5.04 7.37 5.79
CA ILE A 7 -5.34 6.45 6.87
C ILE A 7 -4.43 6.85 8.02
N ASP A 8 -5.00 6.95 9.22
CA ASP A 8 -4.25 7.31 10.41
C ASP A 8 -3.18 6.25 10.72
N ALA A 9 -2.04 6.70 11.24
CA ALA A 9 -0.92 5.83 11.57
C ALA A 9 -1.29 4.69 12.52
N HIS A 10 -2.21 4.91 13.46
CA HIS A 10 -2.65 3.86 14.39
C HIS A 10 -3.40 2.72 13.70
N CYS A 11 -4.03 2.98 12.55
CA CYS A 11 -4.75 1.95 11.80
C CYS A 11 -3.80 0.92 11.15
N PHE A 12 -2.48 1.18 11.14
CA PHE A 12 -1.47 0.24 10.67
C PHE A 12 -0.79 -0.54 11.80
N GLU A 13 -1.22 -0.38 13.06
CA GLU A 13 -0.67 -1.14 14.18
C GLU A 13 -1.29 -2.55 14.23
N GLU A 14 -0.44 -3.57 14.41
CA GLU A 14 -0.86 -4.96 14.36
C GLU A 14 -1.92 -5.31 15.40
N ASP A 15 -1.75 -4.83 16.65
CA ASP A 15 -2.70 -5.09 17.74
C ASP A 15 -4.10 -4.56 17.40
N TYR A 16 -4.18 -3.36 16.81
CA TYR A 16 -5.43 -2.77 16.38
C TYR A 16 -6.09 -3.57 15.25
N LEU A 17 -5.31 -3.98 14.24
CA LEU A 17 -5.82 -4.82 13.16
C LEU A 17 -6.27 -6.21 13.65
N ARG A 18 -5.59 -6.76 14.66
CA ARG A 18 -5.95 -8.03 15.29
C ARG A 18 -7.22 -7.93 16.15
N GLU A 19 -7.42 -6.81 16.82
CA GLU A 19 -8.67 -6.49 17.51
C GLU A 19 -9.83 -6.46 16.51
N LEU A 20 -9.70 -5.67 15.43
CA LEU A 20 -10.73 -5.55 14.40
C LEU A 20 -11.10 -6.89 13.74
N ILE A 21 -10.11 -7.72 13.37
CA ILE A 21 -10.40 -9.03 12.78
C ILE A 21 -11.00 -9.99 13.81
N SER A 22 -10.72 -9.83 15.11
CA SER A 22 -11.33 -10.67 16.15
C SER A 22 -12.84 -10.46 16.27
N GLU A 23 -13.32 -9.24 15.98
CA GLU A 23 -14.75 -8.91 15.97
C GLU A 23 -15.49 -9.52 14.78
N VAL A 24 -14.84 -9.55 13.60
CA VAL A 24 -15.49 -9.93 12.33
C VAL A 24 -15.24 -11.40 11.97
N ALA A 25 -14.05 -11.92 12.25
CA ALA A 25 -13.62 -13.27 11.91
C ALA A 25 -12.69 -13.86 12.99
N PRO A 26 -13.21 -14.15 14.20
CA PRO A 26 -12.42 -14.58 15.36
C PRO A 26 -11.57 -15.82 15.09
N GLN A 27 -12.04 -16.74 14.24
CA GLN A 27 -11.31 -17.93 13.82
C GLN A 27 -9.99 -17.62 13.10
N ARG A 28 -9.88 -16.44 12.48
CA ARG A 28 -8.68 -15.99 11.75
C ARG A 28 -7.76 -15.11 12.59
N ALA A 29 -8.22 -14.61 13.74
CA ALA A 29 -7.49 -13.59 14.52
C ALA A 29 -6.09 -14.02 14.97
N ARG A 30 -5.86 -15.33 15.13
CA ARG A 30 -4.57 -15.92 15.50
C ARG A 30 -3.75 -16.44 14.32
N GLU A 31 -4.27 -16.35 13.10
CA GLU A 31 -3.47 -16.67 11.91
C GLU A 31 -2.28 -15.72 11.80
N ALA A 32 -1.17 -16.22 11.28
CA ALA A 32 0.00 -15.38 10.97
C ALA A 32 -0.37 -14.32 9.91
N ARG A 33 -1.22 -14.69 8.95
CA ARG A 33 -1.67 -13.86 7.83
C ARG A 33 -3.19 -13.81 7.75
N PRO A 34 -3.86 -13.08 8.66
CA PRO A 34 -5.33 -13.07 8.72
C PRO A 34 -5.97 -12.37 7.51
N PHE A 35 -5.23 -11.60 6.72
CA PHE A 35 -5.76 -10.87 5.57
C PHE A 35 -5.30 -11.50 4.25
N ARG A 36 -6.26 -11.86 3.39
CA ARG A 36 -5.95 -12.43 2.07
C ARG A 36 -5.53 -11.34 1.07
N LEU A 37 -6.03 -10.12 1.24
CA LEU A 37 -5.74 -8.96 0.41
C LEU A 37 -5.97 -7.70 1.25
N ALA A 38 -4.99 -6.81 1.30
CA ALA A 38 -5.19 -5.43 1.72
C ALA A 38 -5.26 -4.54 0.48
N VAL A 39 -6.24 -3.64 0.42
CA VAL A 39 -6.37 -2.65 -0.66
C VAL A 39 -6.11 -1.28 -0.07
N ILE A 40 -5.07 -0.61 -0.55
CA ILE A 40 -4.62 0.68 -0.05
C ILE A 40 -4.65 1.68 -1.21
N GLN A 41 -5.38 2.78 -1.04
CA GLN A 41 -5.31 3.88 -2.01
C GLN A 41 -4.01 4.64 -1.81
N LEU A 42 -3.06 4.48 -2.72
CA LEU A 42 -1.70 5.01 -2.62
C LEU A 42 -1.64 6.53 -2.73
N GLY A 43 -2.54 7.11 -3.50
CA GLY A 43 -2.69 8.56 -3.63
C GLY A 43 -4.17 8.92 -3.58
N THR A 44 -4.55 9.78 -2.64
CA THR A 44 -5.92 10.30 -2.57
C THR A 44 -6.12 11.39 -3.63
N TYR A 45 -7.37 11.66 -3.98
CA TYR A 45 -7.72 12.71 -4.94
C TYR A 45 -7.15 14.08 -4.56
N ASP A 46 -7.11 14.38 -3.27
CA ASP A 46 -6.65 15.66 -2.72
C ASP A 46 -5.12 15.74 -2.54
N GLY A 47 -4.38 14.75 -3.05
CA GLY A 47 -2.91 14.81 -3.14
C GLY A 47 -2.16 14.26 -1.93
N THR A 48 -2.80 13.48 -1.05
CA THR A 48 -2.07 12.74 -0.01
C THR A 48 -1.49 11.46 -0.60
N ILE A 49 -0.17 11.33 -0.61
CA ILE A 49 0.56 10.17 -1.15
C ILE A 49 1.24 9.41 -0.01
N TYR A 50 1.02 8.11 0.07
CA TYR A 50 1.64 7.28 1.11
C TYR A 50 3.05 6.84 0.73
N ASN A 51 3.86 6.63 1.76
CA ASN A 51 5.09 5.88 1.66
C ASN A 51 4.76 4.37 1.59
N ALA A 52 4.80 3.79 0.39
CA ALA A 52 4.46 2.38 0.16
C ALA A 52 5.36 1.43 0.96
N ARG A 53 6.64 1.79 1.14
CA ARG A 53 7.58 1.00 1.97
C ARG A 53 7.09 0.88 3.41
N GLN A 54 6.70 2.00 4.02
CA GLN A 54 6.19 2.00 5.40
C GLN A 54 4.93 1.15 5.55
N VAL A 55 4.04 1.18 4.56
CA VAL A 55 2.83 0.33 4.57
C VAL A 55 3.22 -1.15 4.53
N VAL A 56 4.10 -1.56 3.59
CA VAL A 56 4.53 -2.96 3.49
C VAL A 56 5.27 -3.41 4.75
N ASP A 57 6.14 -2.57 5.31
CA ASP A 57 6.88 -2.89 6.52
C ASP A 57 5.97 -3.05 7.75
N LYS A 58 4.89 -2.25 7.85
CA LYS A 58 3.95 -2.30 8.98
C LYS A 58 2.95 -3.44 8.91
N ILE A 59 2.36 -3.72 7.74
CA ILE A 59 1.23 -4.67 7.62
C ILE A 59 1.48 -5.84 6.68
N GLY A 60 2.62 -5.87 5.98
CA GLY A 60 2.89 -6.89 4.98
C GLY A 60 2.97 -8.31 5.56
N HIS A 61 3.46 -8.48 6.78
CA HIS A 61 3.51 -9.78 7.42
C HIS A 61 2.12 -10.35 7.75
N LEU A 62 1.07 -9.52 7.77
CA LEU A 62 -0.32 -9.92 8.05
C LEU A 62 -1.14 -10.22 6.77
N CYS A 63 -0.65 -9.79 5.60
CA CYS A 63 -1.45 -9.75 4.36
C CYS A 63 -0.80 -10.55 3.25
N ASP A 64 -1.47 -11.58 2.70
CA ASP A 64 -0.93 -12.36 1.57
C ASP A 64 -0.59 -11.50 0.35
N TYR A 65 -1.43 -10.50 0.05
CA TYR A 65 -1.24 -9.56 -1.05
C TYR A 65 -1.59 -8.16 -0.57
N ILE A 66 -0.90 -7.17 -1.12
CA ILE A 66 -1.27 -5.75 -0.97
C ILE A 66 -1.51 -5.19 -2.36
N LEU A 67 -2.72 -4.71 -2.62
CA LEU A 67 -3.06 -3.95 -3.80
C LEU A 67 -2.94 -2.45 -3.47
N PHE A 68 -2.00 -1.79 -4.12
CA PHE A 68 -1.93 -0.33 -4.14
C PHE A 68 -2.78 0.20 -5.29
N ASP A 69 -3.93 0.78 -4.98
CA ASP A 69 -4.73 1.55 -5.94
C ASP A 69 -4.07 2.92 -6.11
N SER A 70 -3.44 3.08 -7.26
CA SER A 70 -2.67 4.25 -7.63
C SER A 70 -3.28 5.00 -8.81
N ALA A 71 -4.60 4.93 -8.99
CA ALA A 71 -5.29 5.59 -10.12
C ALA A 71 -5.01 7.11 -10.24
N TRP A 72 -4.68 7.79 -9.13
CA TRP A 72 -4.37 9.23 -9.07
C TRP A 72 -2.87 9.55 -9.05
N VAL A 73 -2.02 8.53 -9.03
CA VAL A 73 -0.57 8.65 -9.11
C VAL A 73 -0.05 7.72 -10.21
N GLY A 74 1.24 7.46 -10.31
CA GLY A 74 1.83 6.92 -11.54
C GLY A 74 3.29 7.30 -11.67
N TYR A 75 3.51 8.60 -11.53
CA TYR A 75 4.74 9.30 -11.82
C TYR A 75 5.77 9.21 -10.69
N GLU A 76 5.38 8.78 -9.49
CA GLU A 76 6.27 8.72 -8.32
C GLU A 76 7.47 7.78 -8.56
N GLN A 77 7.32 6.83 -9.48
CA GLN A 77 8.39 5.93 -9.90
C GLN A 77 9.52 6.64 -10.69
N PHE A 78 9.23 7.79 -11.31
CA PHE A 78 10.18 8.54 -12.14
C PHE A 78 10.79 9.75 -11.42
N ILE A 79 10.31 10.06 -10.20
CA ILE A 79 10.78 11.19 -9.40
C ILE A 79 11.64 10.61 -8.27
N PRO A 80 12.98 10.79 -8.27
CA PRO A 80 13.87 10.18 -7.27
C PRO A 80 13.50 10.50 -5.81
N MET A 81 13.01 11.71 -5.55
CA MET A 81 12.53 12.14 -4.23
C MET A 81 11.34 11.31 -3.72
N MET A 82 10.57 10.67 -4.61
CA MET A 82 9.36 9.92 -4.30
C MET A 82 9.53 8.40 -4.46
N ALA A 83 10.76 7.92 -4.61
CA ALA A 83 11.03 6.50 -4.89
C ALA A 83 10.42 5.56 -3.84
N ASP A 84 10.44 5.92 -2.56
CA ASP A 84 9.85 5.13 -1.47
C ASP A 84 8.31 5.07 -1.49
N CYS A 85 7.66 5.98 -2.24
CA CYS A 85 6.23 5.95 -2.46
C CYS A 85 5.83 4.95 -3.56
N SER A 86 6.78 4.49 -4.39
CA SER A 86 6.48 3.54 -5.46
C SER A 86 6.51 2.10 -4.95
N PRO A 87 5.38 1.35 -5.02
CA PRO A 87 5.35 -0.05 -4.59
C PRO A 87 6.19 -0.97 -5.48
N LEU A 88 6.49 -0.55 -6.72
CA LEU A 88 7.28 -1.34 -7.67
C LEU A 88 8.79 -1.24 -7.44
N LEU A 89 9.26 -0.19 -6.75
CA LEU A 89 10.68 -0.01 -6.42
C LEU A 89 11.08 -0.68 -5.10
N LEU A 90 10.12 -1.27 -4.38
CA LEU A 90 10.37 -1.94 -3.09
C LEU A 90 11.22 -3.22 -3.23
N GLY A 91 11.20 -3.86 -4.40
CA GLY A 91 11.86 -5.14 -4.66
C GLY A 91 13.36 -5.07 -4.93
N THR A 92 13.92 -3.89 -5.24
CA THR A 92 15.30 -3.76 -5.72
C THR A 92 16.34 -3.76 -4.60
N GLU A 93 15.96 -3.43 -3.37
CA GLU A 93 16.91 -3.21 -2.27
C GLU A 93 16.94 -4.32 -1.21
N ARG A 94 15.88 -5.13 -1.03
CA ARG A 94 15.86 -5.98 0.19
C ARG A 94 14.84 -7.13 0.22
N LYS A 95 15.20 -8.31 -0.27
CA LYS A 95 14.65 -9.60 0.21
C LYS A 95 15.08 -9.90 1.67
N ARG A 96 14.91 -8.97 2.62
CA ARG A 96 15.44 -9.09 3.99
C ARG A 96 14.47 -8.60 5.09
N SER A 97 13.23 -8.28 4.75
CA SER A 97 12.12 -8.24 5.71
C SER A 97 11.23 -9.45 5.39
N GLY A 98 10.71 -10.17 6.37
CA GLY A 98 9.98 -11.45 6.23
C GLY A 98 8.65 -11.39 5.43
N TYR A 99 8.53 -10.49 4.47
CA TYR A 99 7.42 -10.34 3.54
C TYR A 99 7.62 -11.28 2.34
N SER A 100 6.76 -12.30 2.24
CA SER A 100 6.67 -13.21 1.09
C SER A 100 5.42 -12.94 0.24
N GLY A 101 4.69 -11.85 0.50
CA GLY A 101 3.49 -11.49 -0.25
C GLY A 101 3.83 -10.73 -1.53
N ASP A 102 2.92 -10.77 -2.50
CA ASP A 102 3.07 -9.99 -3.74
C ASP A 102 2.39 -8.62 -3.58
N ALA A 103 3.13 -7.55 -3.87
CA ALA A 103 2.58 -6.22 -4.01
C ALA A 103 2.09 -6.02 -5.46
N VAL A 104 0.79 -5.77 -5.61
CA VAL A 104 0.15 -5.51 -6.90
C VAL A 104 -0.19 -4.03 -7.01
N ARG A 105 -0.02 -3.46 -8.20
CA ARG A 105 -0.34 -2.05 -8.47
C ARG A 105 -1.43 -1.96 -9.53
N SER A 106 -2.44 -1.13 -9.27
CA SER A 106 -3.42 -0.69 -10.28
C SER A 106 -3.20 0.80 -10.57
N GLN A 107 -3.12 1.20 -11.84
CA GLN A 107 -2.90 2.59 -12.25
C GLN A 107 -3.80 2.97 -13.44
N THR A 108 -4.22 4.23 -13.51
CA THR A 108 -4.95 4.78 -14.66
C THR A 108 -4.04 5.70 -15.46
N THR A 109 -3.50 5.19 -16.57
CA THR A 109 -2.50 5.91 -17.38
C THR A 109 -3.01 7.20 -17.99
N SER A 110 -4.28 7.23 -18.40
CA SER A 110 -4.91 8.39 -19.05
C SER A 110 -5.09 9.61 -18.14
N ARG A 111 -4.85 9.51 -16.82
CA ARG A 111 -4.97 10.66 -15.90
C ARG A 111 -3.69 11.46 -15.77
N PHE A 112 -2.58 10.80 -15.40
CA PHE A 112 -1.32 11.47 -15.04
C PHE A 112 -0.10 10.94 -15.78
N LEU A 113 -0.25 9.92 -16.62
CA LEU A 113 0.82 9.38 -17.45
C LEU A 113 0.57 9.51 -18.97
N PRO A 114 -0.23 10.48 -19.50
CA PRO A 114 -0.56 10.47 -20.91
C PRO A 114 0.66 10.69 -21.85
N ASP A 115 1.84 11.06 -21.33
CA ASP A 115 3.00 11.45 -22.14
C ASP A 115 4.37 11.05 -21.54
N LEU A 116 4.41 10.12 -20.58
CA LEU A 116 5.67 9.59 -19.98
C LEU A 116 5.96 8.14 -20.39
N ALA A 117 5.10 7.54 -21.21
CA ALA A 117 5.17 6.14 -21.63
C ALA A 117 5.45 5.95 -23.13
N ASP A 118 5.67 7.03 -23.90
CA ASP A 118 6.19 6.96 -25.27
C ASP A 118 7.67 7.43 -25.26
N PRO A 119 8.61 6.63 -25.82
CA PRO A 119 10.04 6.94 -25.86
C PRO A 119 10.43 8.04 -26.85
#